data_AF-M1C6Y4-F1
#
_entry.id   AF-M1C6Y4-F1
#
_cell.length_a   1.000
_cell.length_b   1.000
_cell.length_c   1.000
_cell.angle_alpha   90.00
_cell.angle_beta   90.00
_cell.angle_gamma   90.00
#
_symmetry.space_group_name_H-M   'P 1'
#
loop_
_entity.id
_entity.type
_entity.pdbx_description
1 polymer ?
#
loop_
_entity_poly.entity_id
_entity_poly.type
_entity_poly.pdbx_seq_one_letter_code
_entity_poly.pdbx_strand_id
1 'polypeptide(L)'
;MLDQFYWAERMYWLGVAPEPLKREHLVPDKDEDFYIKEAANMLVRALDYSQSSEVKSRALQISNKLSNEDGVSEAVHLINEELRSCR
;
A
#
# COMPACT_ATOMS: atom_id res chain seq x y z
N MET A 1 0.35 13.64 -2.47
CA MET A 1 -0.54 13.42 -3.64
C MET A 1 0.13 12.58 -4.73
N LEU A 2 1.45 12.66 -4.96
CA LEU A 2 2.15 11.71 -5.86
C LEU A 2 2.46 10.35 -5.18
N ASP A 3 2.67 10.38 -3.87
CA ASP A 3 3.04 9.22 -3.06
C ASP A 3 1.89 8.24 -2.80
N GLN A 4 0.64 8.70 -2.81
CA GLN A 4 -0.52 7.82 -2.57
C GLN A 4 -0.67 6.71 -3.62
N PHE A 5 -0.41 6.99 -4.91
CA PHE A 5 -0.46 5.98 -5.98
C PHE A 5 0.75 5.04 -5.89
N TYR A 6 1.92 5.59 -5.55
CA TYR A 6 3.11 4.79 -5.28
C TYR A 6 2.86 3.80 -4.13
N TRP A 7 2.32 4.26 -3.00
CA TRP A 7 2.04 3.39 -1.86
C TRP A 7 0.90 2.41 -2.14
N ALA A 8 -0.13 2.80 -2.90
CA ALA A 8 -1.18 1.87 -3.34
C ALA A 8 -0.59 0.71 -4.16
N GLU A 9 0.32 1.00 -5.11
CA GLU A 9 1.01 -0.03 -5.89
C GLU A 9 1.87 -0.94 -5.01
N ARG A 10 2.62 -0.38 -4.06
CA ARG A 10 3.40 -1.18 -3.11
C ARG A 10 2.53 -2.08 -2.24
N MET A 11 1.39 -1.59 -1.76
CA MET A 11 0.44 -2.38 -0.97
C MET A 11 -0.20 -3.49 -1.81
N TYR A 12 -0.50 -3.21 -3.08
CA TYR A 12 -0.99 -4.22 -4.02
C TYR A 12 0.05 -5.34 -4.26
N TRP A 13 1.32 -5.00 -4.49
CA TRP A 13 2.40 -5.99 -4.64
C TRP A 13 2.63 -6.83 -3.38
N LEU A 14 2.38 -6.26 -2.20
CA LEU A 14 2.42 -7.01 -0.95
C LEU A 14 1.21 -7.94 -0.75
N GLY A 15 0.17 -7.81 -1.59
CA GLY A 15 -1.08 -8.56 -1.51
C GLY A 15 -2.00 -8.10 -0.37
N VAL A 16 -1.82 -6.87 0.12
CA VAL A 16 -2.58 -6.31 1.25
C VAL A 16 -3.58 -5.22 0.83
N ALA A 17 -3.74 -5.02 -0.48
CA ALA A 17 -4.66 -4.05 -1.05
C ALA A 17 -5.14 -4.52 -2.44
N PRO A 18 -6.29 -4.01 -2.93
CA PRO A 18 -6.71 -4.18 -4.31
C PRO A 18 -5.75 -3.51 -5.31
N GLU A 19 -5.94 -3.83 -6.60
CA GLU A 19 -5.27 -3.11 -7.68
C GLU A 19 -5.54 -1.59 -7.54
N PRO A 20 -4.52 -0.74 -7.65
CA PRO A 20 -4.70 0.70 -7.47
C PRO A 20 -5.68 1.29 -8.49
N LEU A 21 -6.59 2.12 -8.00
CA LEU A 21 -7.42 2.93 -8.89
C LEU A 21 -6.53 3.92 -9.65
N LYS A 22 -6.80 4.06 -10.95
CA LYS A 22 -6.17 5.07 -11.78
C LYS A 22 -6.72 6.46 -11.47
N ARG A 23 -5.97 7.50 -11.84
CA ARG A 23 -6.34 8.89 -11.55
C ARG A 23 -7.71 9.22 -12.13
N GLU A 24 -7.97 8.80 -13.36
CA GLU A 24 -9.22 8.99 -14.09
C GLU A 24 -10.43 8.31 -13.43
N HIS A 25 -10.22 7.29 -12.58
CA HIS A 25 -11.29 6.69 -11.79
C HIS A 25 -11.64 7.50 -10.54
N LEU A 26 -10.72 8.34 -10.05
CA LEU A 26 -10.88 9.12 -8.80
C LEU A 26 -11.25 10.57 -9.07
N VAL A 27 -10.69 11.12 -10.14
CA VAL A 27 -10.95 12.48 -10.63
C VAL A 27 -11.22 12.33 -12.12
N PRO A 28 -12.48 12.07 -12.51
CA PRO A 28 -12.84 11.93 -13.91
C PRO A 28 -12.57 13.25 -14.63
N ASP A 29 -11.76 13.20 -15.70
CA ASP A 29 -11.52 14.36 -16.57
C ASP A 29 -12.64 14.51 -17.63
N LYS A 30 -13.62 13.59 -17.61
CA LYS A 30 -14.76 13.52 -18.53
C LYS A 30 -16.03 13.25 -17.73
N ASP A 31 -17.05 14.08 -17.94
CA ASP A 31 -18.33 14.00 -17.22
C ASP A 31 -19.38 13.14 -17.95
N GLU A 32 -18.96 12.30 -18.90
CA GLU A 32 -19.87 11.42 -19.61
C GLU A 32 -20.28 10.25 -18.70
N ASP A 33 -21.58 9.94 -18.64
CA ASP A 33 -22.18 8.89 -17.79
C ASP A 33 -21.43 7.54 -17.89
N PHE A 34 -20.90 7.22 -19.08
CA PHE A 34 -20.13 6.02 -19.31
C PHE A 34 -18.87 5.96 -18.41
N TYR A 35 -18.07 7.02 -18.39
CA TYR A 35 -16.82 7.07 -17.61
C TYR A 35 -17.08 7.12 -16.11
N ILE A 36 -18.13 7.83 -15.69
CA ILE A 36 -18.55 7.87 -14.28
C ILE A 36 -18.97 6.48 -13.80
N LYS A 37 -19.75 5.75 -14.62
CA LYS A 37 -20.18 4.39 -14.29
C LYS A 37 -19.01 3.41 -14.26
N GLU A 38 -18.05 3.55 -15.17
CA GLU A 38 -16.82 2.74 -15.16
C GLU A 38 -16.03 2.98 -13.87
N ALA A 39 -15.77 4.23 -13.50
CA ALA A 39 -15.09 4.61 -12.27
C ALA A 39 -15.78 4.05 -11.02
N ALA A 40 -17.11 4.16 -10.94
CA ALA A 40 -17.90 3.61 -9.84
C ALA A 40 -17.78 2.08 -9.74
N ASN A 41 -17.85 1.37 -10.87
CA ASN A 41 -17.68 -0.09 -10.90
C ASN A 41 -16.28 -0.51 -10.45
N MET A 42 -15.25 0.21 -10.86
CA MET A 42 -13.87 -0.05 -10.43
C MET A 42 -13.71 0.16 -8.92
N LEU A 43 -14.30 1.22 -8.37
CA LEU A 43 -14.29 1.48 -6.93
C LEU A 43 -14.99 0.37 -6.14
N VAL A 44 -16.18 -0.06 -6.57
CA VAL A 44 -16.92 -1.16 -5.92
C VAL A 44 -16.09 -2.44 -5.89
N ARG A 45 -15.49 -2.83 -7.03
CA ARG A 45 -14.62 -4.01 -7.10
C ARG A 45 -13.42 -3.92 -6.17
N ALA A 46 -12.79 -2.75 -6.08
CA ALA A 46 -11.66 -2.53 -5.18
C ALA A 46 -12.09 -2.67 -3.70
N LEU A 47 -13.25 -2.11 -3.33
CA LEU A 47 -13.82 -2.24 -1.99
C LEU A 47 -14.16 -3.69 -1.65
N ASP A 48 -14.78 -4.43 -2.57
CA ASP A 48 -15.11 -5.84 -2.37
C ASP A 48 -13.84 -6.69 -2.19
N TYR A 49 -12.84 -6.51 -3.05
CA TYR A 49 -11.59 -7.25 -2.96
C TYR A 49 -10.81 -6.92 -1.68
N SER A 50 -10.80 -5.66 -1.24
CA SER A 50 -10.15 -5.25 0.02
C SER A 50 -10.70 -5.97 1.25
N GLN A 51 -11.94 -6.46 1.19
CA GLN A 51 -12.61 -7.18 2.28
C GLN A 51 -12.39 -8.70 2.22
N SER A 52 -11.75 -9.20 1.16
CA SER A 52 -11.50 -10.63 0.95
C SER A 52 -10.67 -11.24 2.09
N SER A 53 -10.87 -12.54 2.32
CA SER A 53 -10.08 -13.29 3.29
C SER A 53 -8.60 -13.36 2.88
N GLU A 54 -8.30 -13.33 1.59
CA GLU A 54 -6.95 -13.31 1.05
C GLU A 54 -6.19 -12.07 1.53
N VAL A 55 -6.73 -10.88 1.27
CA VAL A 55 -6.13 -9.59 1.69
C VAL A 55 -5.95 -9.55 3.21
N LYS A 56 -6.97 -9.94 3.97
CA LYS A 56 -6.91 -9.95 5.45
C LYS A 56 -5.86 -10.93 5.99
N SER A 57 -5.79 -12.14 5.44
CA SER A 57 -4.81 -13.15 5.82
C SER A 57 -3.39 -12.69 5.51
N ARG A 58 -3.17 -12.10 4.34
CA ARG A 58 -1.87 -11.57 3.94
C ARG A 58 -1.43 -10.40 4.82
N ALA A 59 -2.35 -9.48 5.13
CA ALA A 59 -2.08 -8.36 6.03
C ALA A 59 -1.69 -8.86 7.43
N LEU A 60 -2.41 -9.85 7.97
CA LEU A 60 -2.08 -10.46 9.26
C LEU A 60 -0.70 -11.13 9.24
N GLN A 61 -0.37 -11.88 8.18
CA GLN A 61 0.94 -12.50 8.04
C GLN A 61 2.09 -11.48 8.04
N ILE A 62 1.93 -10.37 7.32
CA ILE A 62 2.94 -9.30 7.28
C ILE A 62 3.03 -8.60 8.64
N SER A 63 1.90 -8.28 9.25
CA SER A 63 1.85 -7.67 10.59
C SER A 63 2.60 -8.52 11.62
N ASN A 64 2.41 -9.84 11.61
CA ASN A 64 3.10 -10.74 12.53
C ASN A 64 4.60 -10.83 12.27
N LYS A 65 5.06 -10.64 11.02
CA LYS A 65 6.50 -10.58 10.73
C LYS A 65 7.08 -9.28 11.27
N LEU A 66 6.47 -8.15 10.93
CA LEU A 66 6.92 -6.82 11.34
C LEU A 66 6.90 -6.64 12.86
N SER A 67 5.94 -7.22 13.58
CA SER A 67 5.86 -7.11 15.04
C SER A 67 7.04 -7.77 15.77
N ASN A 68 7.79 -8.64 15.10
CA ASN A 68 8.96 -9.31 15.67
C ASN A 68 10.28 -8.65 15.26
N GLU A 69 10.24 -7.57 14.47
CA GLU A 69 11.42 -6.85 14.01
C GLU A 69 11.65 -5.60 14.87
N ASP A 70 12.91 -5.35 15.25
CA ASP A 70 13.36 -4.07 15.82
C ASP A 70 14.40 -3.42 14.91
N GLY A 71 14.00 -3.22 13.65
CA GLY A 71 14.90 -2.68 12.62
C GLY A 71 15.39 -1.26 12.91
N VAL A 72 14.64 -0.48 13.70
CA VAL A 72 15.04 0.89 14.06
C VAL A 72 16.19 0.86 15.06
N SER A 73 16.07 0.10 16.15
CA SER A 73 17.15 0.00 17.13
C SER A 73 18.40 -0.60 16.52
N GLU A 74 18.25 -1.63 15.68
CA GLU A 74 19.37 -2.25 14.96
C GLU A 74 20.08 -1.25 14.03
N ALA A 75 19.32 -0.51 13.22
CA ALA A 75 19.90 0.52 12.36
C ALA A 75 20.64 1.60 13.16
N VAL A 76 20.07 2.05 14.28
CA VAL A 76 20.70 3.04 15.17
C VAL A 76 21.95 2.47 15.82
N HIS A 77 21.94 1.20 16.23
CA HIS A 77 23.11 0.53 16.79
C HIS A 77 24.27 0.51 15.79
N LEU A 78 24.04 0.07 14.56
CA LEU A 78 25.06 0.00 13.50
C LEU A 78 25.64 1.38 13.16
N ILE A 79 24.79 2.40 13.05
CA ILE A 79 25.25 3.79 12.82
C ILE A 79 26.16 4.25 13.96
N ASN A 80 25.82 3.94 15.21
CA ASN A 80 26.62 4.33 16.36
C ASN A 80 27.96 3.60 16.43
N GLU A 81 28.03 2.33 16.02
CA GLU A 81 29.29 1.59 15.93
C GLU A 81 30.22 2.22 14.89
N GLU A 82 29.70 2.57 13.71
CA GLU A 82 30.49 3.21 12.65
C GLU A 82 31.01 4.60 13.05
N LEU A 83 30.18 5.39 13.73
CA LEU A 83 30.60 6.69 14.24
C LEU A 83 31.70 6.59 15.31
N ARG A 84 31.80 5.45 16.01
CA ARG A 84 32.84 5.19 17.01
C ARG A 84 34.12 4.64 16.39
N SER A 85 34.03 3.86 15.30
CA SER A 85 35.19 3.30 14.60
C SER A 85 35.97 4.35 13.80
N CYS A 86 35.31 5.43 13.38
CA CYS A 86 35.92 6.58 12.69
C CYS A 86 36.60 7.61 13.62
N ARG A 87 36.65 7.37 14.94
CA ARG A 87 37.40 8.18 15.92
C ARG A 87 38.68 7.49 16.36
#